data_AF-A0A966V7X3-F1
#
_entry.id   AF-A0A966V7X3-F1
#
_cell.length_a   1.000
_cell.length_b   1.000
_cell.length_c   1.000
_cell.angle_alpha   90.00
_cell.angle_beta   90.00
_cell.angle_gamma   90.00
#
_symmetry.space_group_name_H-M   'P 1'
#
loop_
_entity.id
_entity.type
_entity.pdbx_description
1 polymer ?
#
loop_
_entity_poly.entity_id
_entity_poly.type
_entity_poly.pdbx_seq_one_letter_code
_entity_poly.pdbx_strand_id
1 'polypeptide(L)'
;MVIINNDQQQVLKKGKVILDEQNRMRLMAALRDVDDVVLSVDTDPGQSQTLRKVRQLYPNDELIFCNGGDRDPNKHALPENEMQSCIDCDIKLEFGVGSHEVEKRDSSTRINQALGHAK
;
A
#
# COMPACT_ATOMS: atom_id res chain seq x y z
N MET A 1 10.09 5.77 0.91
CA MET A 1 9.16 5.38 2.01
C MET A 1 8.12 4.39 1.50
N VAL A 2 7.75 3.39 2.32
CA VAL A 2 6.69 2.41 2.05
C VAL A 2 5.68 2.39 3.20
N ILE A 3 4.39 2.51 2.90
CA ILE A 3 3.31 2.34 3.89
C ILE A 3 2.86 0.88 3.91
N ILE A 4 2.81 0.29 5.09
CA ILE A 4 2.39 -1.09 5.33
C ILE A 4 1.01 -1.08 5.95
N ASN A 5 0.03 -1.72 5.29
CA ASN A 5 -1.29 -1.93 5.90
C ASN A 5 -1.13 -2.64 7.24
N ASN A 6 -1.82 -2.24 8.31
CA ASN A 6 -1.83 -3.00 9.56
C ASN A 6 -2.58 -4.34 9.40
N ASP A 7 -2.50 -5.19 10.41
CA ASP A 7 -3.14 -6.52 10.37
C ASP A 7 -4.67 -6.44 10.29
N GLN A 8 -5.30 -5.44 10.92
CA GLN A 8 -6.73 -5.20 10.79
C GLN A 8 -7.14 -4.96 9.32
N GLN A 9 -6.39 -4.13 8.61
CA GLN A 9 -6.62 -3.89 7.18
C GLN A 9 -6.41 -5.14 6.32
N GLN A 10 -5.45 -6.01 6.66
CA GLN A 10 -5.26 -7.29 5.96
C GLN A 10 -6.47 -8.20 6.14
N VAL A 11 -7.00 -8.31 7.37
CA VAL A 11 -8.23 -9.05 7.63
C VAL A 11 -9.40 -8.47 6.85
N LEU A 12 -9.60 -7.14 6.84
CA LEU A 12 -10.67 -6.50 6.09
C LEU A 12 -10.58 -6.76 4.57
N LYS A 13 -9.36 -6.72 4.00
CA LYS A 13 -9.15 -6.86 2.55
C LYS A 13 -9.08 -8.31 2.06
N LYS A 14 -8.62 -9.24 2.90
CA LYS A 14 -8.24 -10.60 2.50
C LYS A 14 -8.80 -11.70 3.40
N GLY A 15 -9.46 -11.35 4.49
CA GLY A 15 -10.04 -12.28 5.47
C GLY A 15 -9.00 -13.00 6.35
N LYS A 16 -7.70 -12.75 6.16
CA LYS A 16 -6.62 -13.40 6.91
C LYS A 16 -5.34 -12.59 6.89
N VAL A 17 -4.51 -12.81 7.91
CA VAL A 17 -3.13 -12.34 7.97
C VAL A 17 -2.22 -13.54 7.64
N ILE A 18 -1.49 -13.46 6.53
CA ILE A 18 -0.51 -14.50 6.14
C ILE A 18 0.81 -14.29 6.89
N LEU A 19 1.20 -13.03 7.05
CA LEU A 19 2.39 -12.59 7.77
C LEU A 19 2.02 -11.34 8.56
N ASP A 20 2.35 -11.31 9.85
CA ASP A 20 2.03 -10.18 10.74
C ASP A 20 2.71 -8.89 10.28
N GLU A 21 2.13 -7.77 10.70
CA GLU A 21 2.59 -6.44 10.34
C GLU A 21 4.05 -6.17 10.71
N GLN A 22 4.54 -6.66 11.85
CA GLN A 22 5.92 -6.44 12.29
C GLN A 22 6.91 -7.13 11.36
N ASN A 23 6.63 -8.38 10.99
CA ASN A 23 7.43 -9.10 10.01
C ASN A 23 7.34 -8.46 8.62
N ARG A 24 6.16 -7.99 8.18
CA ARG A 24 6.02 -7.28 6.90
C ARG A 24 6.82 -5.99 6.88
N MET A 25 6.80 -5.22 7.97
CA MET A 25 7.63 -4.01 8.10
C MET A 25 9.12 -4.34 8.02
N ARG A 26 9.57 -5.35 8.77
CA ARG A 26 10.96 -5.79 8.78
C ARG A 26 11.45 -6.20 7.40
N LEU A 27 10.63 -6.94 6.64
CA LEU A 27 10.97 -7.35 5.28
C LEU A 27 11.10 -6.17 4.33
N MET A 28 10.17 -5.21 4.39
CA MET A 28 10.23 -4.03 3.53
C MET A 28 11.40 -3.12 3.86
N ALA A 29 11.73 -2.96 5.14
CA ALA A 29 12.86 -2.16 5.59
C ALA A 29 14.22 -2.78 5.20
N ALA A 30 14.25 -4.07 4.84
CA ALA A 30 15.46 -4.76 4.39
C ALA A 30 15.70 -4.61 2.87
N LEU A 31 14.75 -4.04 2.11
CA LEU A 31 14.93 -3.82 0.68
C LEU A 31 15.89 -2.65 0.44
N ARG A 32 16.81 -2.84 -0.51
CA ARG A 32 17.86 -1.87 -0.83
C ARG A 32 17.34 -0.46 -1.11
N ASP A 33 16.23 -0.38 -1.85
CA ASP A 33 15.68 0.89 -2.37
C ASP A 33 14.55 1.45 -1.48
N VAL A 34 14.45 0.98 -0.23
CA VAL A 34 13.45 1.45 0.74
C VAL A 34 14.14 2.19 1.88
N ASP A 35 13.99 3.52 1.91
CA ASP A 35 14.60 4.35 2.94
C ASP A 35 13.83 4.34 4.28
N ASP A 36 12.51 4.16 4.23
CA ASP A 36 11.64 4.24 5.42
C ASP A 36 10.39 3.37 5.25
N VAL A 37 9.88 2.84 6.36
CA VAL A 37 8.68 1.99 6.41
C VAL A 37 7.75 2.45 7.52
N VAL A 38 6.52 2.80 7.14
CA VAL A 38 5.50 3.31 8.06
C VAL A 38 4.36 2.30 8.17
N LEU A 39 3.98 1.96 9.40
CA LEU A 39 2.76 1.20 9.64
C LEU A 39 1.53 2.11 9.51
N SER A 40 0.53 1.65 8.76
CA SER A 40 -0.74 2.36 8.63
C SER A 40 -1.48 2.43 9.97
N VAL A 41 -2.01 3.62 10.26
CA VAL A 41 -2.85 3.87 11.44
C VAL A 41 -4.35 3.75 11.12
N ASP A 42 -4.70 3.47 9.86
CA ASP A 42 -6.08 3.42 9.40
C ASP A 42 -6.77 2.13 9.86
N THR A 43 -8.00 2.26 10.36
CA THR A 43 -8.85 1.12 10.73
C THR A 43 -9.78 0.67 9.61
N ASP A 44 -9.80 1.40 8.50
CA ASP A 44 -10.55 1.11 7.28
C ASP A 44 -9.61 0.67 6.14
N PRO A 45 -10.13 0.17 5.01
CA PRO A 45 -9.27 -0.30 3.92
C PRO A 45 -8.39 0.77 3.23
N GLY A 46 -8.62 2.06 3.41
CA GLY A 46 -7.84 3.15 2.79
C GLY A 46 -6.61 3.56 3.60
N GLN A 47 -5.98 4.67 3.21
CA GLN A 47 -4.81 5.28 3.86
C GLN A 47 -5.03 6.75 4.25
N SER A 48 -6.28 7.18 4.40
CA SER A 48 -6.64 8.59 4.62
C SER A 48 -5.89 9.21 5.81
N GLN A 49 -5.90 8.56 6.97
CA GLN A 49 -5.27 9.06 8.19
C GLN A 49 -3.75 8.97 8.10
N THR A 50 -3.23 7.88 7.54
CA THR A 50 -1.79 7.70 7.36
C THR A 50 -1.21 8.75 6.42
N LEU A 51 -1.88 9.09 5.31
CA LEU A 51 -1.44 10.12 4.36
C LEU A 51 -1.36 11.50 5.02
N ARG A 52 -2.35 11.87 5.84
CA ARG A 52 -2.32 13.12 6.62
C ARG A 52 -1.14 13.16 7.59
N LYS A 53 -0.85 12.05 8.26
CA LYS A 53 0.30 11.92 9.16
C LYS A 53 1.62 12.03 8.40
N VAL A 54 1.73 11.42 7.21
CA VAL A 54 2.92 11.55 6.36
C VAL A 54 3.16 13.01 5.98
N ARG A 55 2.12 13.75 5.54
CA ARG A 55 2.27 15.18 5.25
C ARG A 55 2.74 15.98 6.47
N GLN A 56 2.30 15.65 7.67
CA GLN A 56 2.79 16.32 8.89
C GLN A 56 4.28 16.06 9.16
N LEU A 57 4.78 14.86 8.83
CA LEU A 57 6.20 14.50 8.97
C LEU A 57 7.06 15.18 7.90
N TYR A 58 6.51 15.37 6.71
CA TYR A 58 7.20 15.93 5.55
C TYR A 58 6.44 17.15 4.99
N PRO A 59 6.37 18.26 5.75
CA PRO A 59 5.50 19.39 5.41
C PRO A 59 5.92 20.10 4.12
N ASN A 60 7.22 20.13 3.81
CA ASN A 60 7.78 20.89 2.69
C ASN A 60 8.17 20.03 1.49
N ASP A 61 8.01 18.71 1.59
CA ASP A 61 8.46 17.80 0.55
C ASP A 61 7.37 17.62 -0.51
N GLU A 62 7.78 17.30 -1.73
CA GLU A 62 6.88 16.79 -2.75
C GLU A 62 6.49 15.36 -2.39
N LEU A 63 5.19 15.12 -2.22
CA LEU A 63 4.64 13.81 -1.90
C LEU A 63 3.87 13.27 -3.10
N ILE A 64 4.22 12.04 -3.50
CA ILE A 64 3.55 11.31 -4.58
C ILE A 64 3.10 9.96 -4.00
N PHE A 65 1.80 9.72 -4.01
CA PHE A 65 1.20 8.46 -3.59
C PHE A 65 1.06 7.52 -4.80
N CYS A 66 2.03 6.60 -4.90
CA CYS A 66 2.16 5.67 -6.01
C CYS A 66 1.29 4.42 -5.83
N ASN A 67 0.43 4.17 -6.80
CA ASN A 67 -0.46 3.02 -6.90
C ASN A 67 -0.01 2.11 -8.05
N GLY A 68 0.87 1.16 -7.74
CA GLY A 68 1.52 0.33 -8.74
C GLY A 68 0.64 -0.75 -9.40
N GLY A 69 1.20 -1.36 -10.45
CA GLY A 69 0.61 -2.49 -11.19
C GLY A 69 -0.37 -2.08 -12.29
N ASP A 70 -1.39 -2.90 -12.51
CA ASP A 70 -2.44 -2.71 -13.52
C ASP A 70 -3.55 -1.72 -13.11
N ARG A 71 -3.27 -0.89 -12.09
CA ARG A 71 -4.25 0.07 -11.56
C ARG A 71 -4.45 1.22 -12.55
N ASP A 72 -5.63 1.26 -13.13
CA ASP A 72 -6.18 2.38 -13.92
C ASP A 72 -7.08 3.26 -13.04
N PRO A 73 -6.90 4.59 -13.01
CA PRO A 73 -7.73 5.51 -12.20
C PRO A 73 -9.22 5.46 -12.55
N ASN A 74 -9.60 5.11 -13.79
CA ASN A 74 -10.99 4.99 -14.22
C ASN A 74 -11.67 3.71 -13.72
N LYS A 75 -10.88 2.69 -13.35
CA LYS A 75 -11.38 1.37 -12.91
C LYS A 75 -11.10 1.08 -11.44
N HIS A 76 -10.12 1.78 -10.87
CA HIS A 76 -9.59 1.56 -9.52
C HIS A 76 -9.46 2.90 -8.80
N ALA A 77 -10.51 3.72 -8.90
CA ALA A 77 -10.59 4.96 -8.15
C ALA A 77 -10.33 4.70 -6.67
N LEU A 78 -9.58 5.60 -6.03
CA LEU A 78 -9.38 5.54 -4.59
C LEU A 78 -10.73 5.76 -3.88
N PRO A 79 -10.92 5.19 -2.68
CA PRO A 79 -11.98 5.60 -1.78
C PRO A 79 -12.06 7.13 -1.63
N GLU A 80 -13.27 7.67 -1.53
CA GLU A 80 -13.51 9.13 -1.51
C GLU A 80 -12.72 9.84 -0.40
N ASN A 81 -12.65 9.25 0.80
CA ASN A 81 -11.87 9.77 1.92
C ASN A 81 -10.36 9.80 1.65
N GLU A 82 -9.83 8.78 0.99
CA GLU A 82 -8.41 8.69 0.62
C GLU A 82 -8.07 9.71 -0.48
N MET A 83 -8.93 9.85 -1.49
CA MET A 83 -8.82 10.89 -2.52
C MET A 83 -8.84 12.30 -1.89
N GLN A 84 -9.80 12.57 -1.00
CA GLN A 84 -9.90 13.87 -0.32
C GLN A 84 -8.65 14.16 0.52
N SER A 85 -8.05 13.13 1.14
CA SER A 85 -6.82 13.30 1.92
C SER A 85 -5.63 13.67 1.04
N CYS A 86 -5.55 13.12 -0.17
CA CYS A 86 -4.52 13.50 -1.13
C CYS A 86 -4.67 14.97 -1.55
N ILE A 87 -5.90 15.42 -1.82
CA ILE A 87 -6.19 16.81 -2.17
C ILE A 87 -5.84 17.75 -1.00
N ASP A 88 -6.34 17.47 0.19
CA ASP A 88 -6.13 18.30 1.39
C ASP A 88 -4.65 18.42 1.76
N CYS A 89 -3.86 17.38 1.47
CA CYS A 89 -2.46 17.30 1.82
C CYS A 89 -1.52 17.62 0.64
N ASP A 90 -2.03 18.09 -0.50
CA ASP A 90 -1.24 18.32 -1.72
C ASP A 90 -0.33 17.12 -2.07
N ILE A 91 -0.91 15.92 -2.09
CA ILE A 91 -0.24 14.67 -2.44
C ILE A 91 -0.66 14.30 -3.85
N LYS A 92 0.31 14.23 -4.76
CA LYS A 92 0.06 13.81 -6.15
C LYS A 92 -0.26 12.32 -6.20
N LEU A 93 -1.11 11.92 -7.13
CA LEU A 93 -1.42 10.52 -7.38
C LEU A 93 -0.70 10.06 -8.64
N GLU A 94 0.02 8.95 -8.53
CA GLU A 94 0.62 8.28 -9.68
C GLU A 94 0.12 6.84 -9.74
N PHE A 95 -0.43 6.42 -10.88
CA PHE A 95 -0.95 5.08 -11.10
C PHE A 95 -0.06 4.34 -12.12
N GLY A 96 -0.07 3.01 -12.10
CA GLY A 96 0.69 2.23 -13.10
C GLY A 96 2.19 2.11 -12.84
N VAL A 97 2.66 2.56 -11.67
CA VAL A 97 4.07 2.48 -11.30
C VAL A 97 4.53 1.02 -11.26
N GLY A 98 5.67 0.72 -11.90
CA GLY A 98 6.22 -0.65 -11.97
C GLY A 98 5.79 -1.48 -13.18
N SER A 99 5.12 -0.86 -14.17
CA SER A 99 4.72 -1.38 -15.49
C SER A 99 3.36 -2.06 -15.58
N HIS A 100 2.61 -1.68 -16.62
CA HIS A 100 1.38 -2.33 -17.10
C HIS A 100 1.66 -3.58 -17.95
N GLU A 101 2.91 -3.78 -18.38
CA GLU A 101 3.33 -4.80 -19.36
C GLU A 101 4.06 -5.98 -18.73
N VAL A 102 4.51 -5.85 -17.47
CA VAL A 102 5.17 -6.94 -16.75
C VAL A 102 4.09 -7.86 -16.20
N GLU A 103 3.91 -9.01 -16.83
CA GLU A 103 3.08 -10.08 -16.30
C GLU A 103 3.51 -10.38 -14.85
N LYS A 104 2.54 -10.34 -13.94
CA LYS A 104 2.78 -10.61 -12.52
C LYS A 104 3.20 -12.06 -12.35
N ARG A 105 4.52 -12.30 -12.40
CA ARG A 105 5.11 -13.64 -12.32
C ARG A 105 4.68 -14.36 -11.06
N ASP A 106 4.72 -13.65 -9.92
CA ASP A 106 4.48 -14.23 -8.61
C ASP A 106 3.53 -13.41 -7.73
N SER A 107 2.80 -14.11 -6.88
CA SER A 107 2.01 -13.52 -5.80
C SER A 107 1.99 -14.45 -4.60
N SER A 108 1.77 -13.90 -3.41
CA SER A 108 1.62 -14.71 -2.18
C SER A 108 0.49 -15.73 -2.33
N THR A 109 -0.60 -15.38 -3.02
CA THR A 109 -1.68 -16.32 -3.33
C THR A 109 -1.20 -17.46 -4.21
N ARG A 110 -0.47 -17.18 -5.30
CA ARG A 110 0.09 -18.19 -6.22
C ARG A 110 1.05 -19.14 -5.49
N ILE A 111 1.93 -18.57 -4.66
CA ILE A 111 2.93 -19.34 -3.88
C ILE A 111 2.22 -20.22 -2.84
N ASN A 112 1.27 -19.68 -2.08
CA ASN A 112 0.53 -20.45 -1.08
C ASN A 112 -0.25 -21.61 -1.72
N GLN A 113 -0.87 -21.39 -2.88
CA GLN A 113 -1.56 -22.44 -3.63
C GLN A 113 -0.58 -23.52 -4.13
N ALA A 114 0.59 -23.13 -4.64
CA ALA A 114 1.63 -24.07 -5.07
C ALA A 114 2.17 -24.93 -3.91
N LEU A 115 2.08 -24.43 -2.68
CA LEU A 115 2.45 -25.14 -1.44
C LEU A 115 1.27 -25.92 -0.81
N GLY A 116 0.10 -25.95 -1.46
CA GLY A 116 -1.06 -26.73 -1.02
C GLY A 116 -2.00 -26.01 -0.03
N HIS A 117 -1.82 -24.72 0.22
CA HIS A 117 -2.75 -23.95 1.04
C HIS A 117 -4.00 -23.54 0.27
N ALA A 118 -5.16 -23.65 0.93
CA ALA A 118 -6.43 -23.16 0.40
C ALA A 118 -6.41 -21.64 0.19
N LYS A 119 -7.21 -21.18 -0.78
CA LYS A 119 -7.28 -19.77 -1.17
C LYS A 119 -7.77 -18.89 -0.02
#